data_AF-A0A502DJX7-F1
#
_entry.id   AF-A0A502DJX7-F1
#
_cell.length_a   1.000
_cell.length_b   1.000
_cell.length_c   1.000
_cell.angle_alpha   90.00
_cell.angle_beta   90.00
_cell.angle_gamma   90.00
#
_symmetry.space_group_name_H-M   'P 1'
#
loop_
_entity.id
_entity.type
_entity.pdbx_description
1 polymer ?
#
loop_
_entity_poly.entity_id
_entity_poly.type
_entity_poly.pdbx_seq_one_letter_code
_entity_poly.pdbx_strand_id
1 'polypeptide(L)' 'MIQRLRASILELAGERGPSKSICPSDAARAVGGDGWRDLMDDARDAARALANEGRVDITQKGDVLDPNAAWRGPIRIRIR' A
#
# COMPACT_ATOMS: atom_id res chain seq x y z
N MET A 1 4.11 -10.59 9.73
CA MET A 1 3.84 -9.14 9.67
C MET A 1 3.19 -8.76 8.34
N ILE A 2 3.81 -9.10 7.21
CA ILE A 2 3.31 -8.87 5.85
C ILE A 2 1.81 -9.20 5.65
N GLN A 3 1.31 -10.34 6.16
CA GLN A 3 -0.12 -10.67 6.01
C GLN A 3 -1.07 -9.68 6.69
N ARG A 4 -0.69 -9.13 7.85
CA ARG A 4 -1.48 -8.10 8.53
C ARG A 4 -1.49 -6.79 7.75
N LEU A 5 -0.34 -6.42 7.17
CA LEU A 5 -0.23 -5.23 6.32
C LEU A 5 -1.05 -5.37 5.04
N ARG A 6 -1.06 -6.55 4.41
CA ARG A 6 -1.90 -6.83 3.23
C ARG A 6 -3.38 -6.68 3.55
N ALA A 7 -3.84 -7.27 4.66
CA ALA A 7 -5.22 -7.14 5.12
C ALA A 7 -5.58 -5.67 5.37
N SER A 8 -4.73 -4.94 6.11
CA SER A 8 -4.94 -3.53 6.42
C SER A 8 -4.95 -2.64 5.17
N ILE A 9 -4.11 -2.91 4.17
CA ILE A 9 -4.14 -2.19 2.89
C ILE A 9 -5.48 -2.37 2.20
N LEU A 10 -5.98 -3.61 2.10
CA LEU A 10 -7.24 -3.91 1.41
C LEU A 10 -8.44 -3.30 2.15
N GLU A 11 -8.45 -3.38 3.48
CA GLU A 11 -9.48 -2.78 4.33
C GLU A 11 -9.51 -1.26 4.16
N LEU A 12 -8.40 -0.57 4.43
CA LEU A 12 -8.33 0.89 4.37
C LEU A 12 -8.58 1.43 2.95
N ALA A 13 -8.06 0.76 1.92
CA ALA A 13 -8.31 1.17 0.54
C ALA A 13 -9.75 0.90 0.10
N GLY A 14 -10.34 -0.22 0.56
CA GLY A 14 -11.74 -0.57 0.33
C GLY A 14 -12.71 0.41 0.98
N GLU A 15 -12.49 0.76 2.24
CA GLU A 15 -13.30 1.75 2.98
C GLU A 15 -13.32 3.12 2.30
N ARG A 16 -12.17 3.56 1.76
CA ARG A 16 -12.08 4.83 1.01
C ARG A 16 -12.72 4.76 -0.38
N GLY A 17 -12.84 3.56 -0.95
CA GLY A 17 -13.40 3.31 -2.27
C GLY A 17 -12.47 3.66 -3.44
N PRO A 18 -12.87 3.29 -4.68
CA PRO A 18 -12.00 3.32 -5.86
C PRO A 18 -11.68 4.74 -6.38
N SER A 19 -12.32 5.79 -5.87
CA SER A 19 -12.02 7.19 -6.24
C SER A 19 -10.96 7.83 -5.34
N LYS A 20 -10.54 7.13 -4.27
CA LYS A 20 -9.61 7.61 -3.26
C LYS A 20 -8.43 6.65 -3.13
N SER A 21 -7.43 7.05 -2.37
CA SER A 21 -6.22 6.24 -2.16
C SER A 21 -5.71 6.36 -0.74
N ILE A 22 -4.91 5.39 -0.33
CA ILE A 22 -4.09 5.40 0.89
C ILE A 22 -2.60 5.53 0.52
N CYS A 23 -1.72 5.53 1.52
CA CYS A 23 -0.28 5.33 1.33
C CYS A 23 0.23 4.17 2.21
N PRO A 24 1.45 3.65 1.98
CA PRO A 24 1.99 2.56 2.80
C PRO A 24 1.99 2.86 4.30
N SER A 25 2.25 4.12 4.67
CA SER A 25 2.28 4.53 6.08
C SER A 25 0.90 4.50 6.76
N ASP A 26 -0.21 4.51 6.01
CA ASP A 26 -1.56 4.38 6.60
C ASP A 26 -1.72 2.96 7.18
N ALA A 27 -1.38 1.93 6.38
CA ALA A 27 -1.40 0.53 6.82
C ALA A 27 -0.33 0.23 7.88
N ALA A 28 0.88 0.78 7.73
CA ALA A 28 1.94 0.60 8.71
C ALA A 28 1.53 1.15 10.10
N ARG A 29 0.88 2.32 10.16
CA ARG A 29 0.37 2.89 11.42
C ARG A 29 -0.73 2.04 12.03
N ALA A 30 -1.67 1.56 11.21
CA ALA A 30 -2.75 0.71 11.68
C ALA A 30 -2.23 -0.61 12.29
N VAL A 31 -1.16 -1.17 11.74
CA VAL A 31 -0.60 -2.47 12.18
C VAL A 31 0.47 -2.34 13.28
N GLY A 32 1.28 -1.28 13.24
CA GLY A 32 2.50 -1.14 14.04
C GLY A 32 2.44 -0.12 15.18
N GLY A 33 1.37 0.69 15.26
CA GLY A 33 1.25 1.72 16.31
C GLY A 33 2.47 2.65 16.32
N ASP A 34 3.07 2.88 17.49
CA ASP A 34 4.24 3.75 17.64
C ASP A 34 5.48 3.25 16.86
N GLY A 35 5.60 1.93 16.66
CA GLY A 35 6.69 1.28 15.93
C GLY A 35 6.49 1.22 14.41
N TRP A 36 5.49 1.92 13.86
CA TRP A 36 5.11 1.78 12.45
C TRP A 36 6.22 2.07 11.44
N ARG A 37 7.22 2.88 11.81
CA ARG A 37 8.33 3.24 10.92
C ARG A 37 9.14 2.01 10.50
N ASP A 38 9.29 1.04 11.41
CA ASP A 38 10.02 -0.20 11.15
C ASP A 38 9.27 -1.12 10.16
N LEU A 39 7.98 -0.84 9.89
CA LEU A 39 7.15 -1.58 8.96
C LEU A 39 7.04 -0.94 7.57
N MET A 40 7.77 0.15 7.31
CA MET A 40 7.61 0.90 6.05
C MET A 40 8.02 0.09 4.81
N ASP A 41 9.10 -0.70 4.91
CA ASP A 41 9.55 -1.54 3.80
C ASP A 41 8.60 -2.73 3.62
N ASP A 42 8.22 -3.40 4.71
CA ASP A 42 7.19 -4.46 4.68
C ASP A 42 5.85 -3.97 4.10
N ALA A 43 5.44 -2.72 4.38
CA ALA A 43 4.19 -2.15 3.87
C ALA A 43 4.28 -1.87 2.36
N ARG A 44 5.46 -1.47 1.86
CA ARG A 44 5.71 -1.31 0.43
C ARG A 44 5.69 -2.65 -0.28
N ASP A 45 6.31 -3.67 0.30
CA ASP A 45 6.35 -5.02 -0.27
C ASP A 45 4.97 -5.67 -0.28
N ALA A 46 4.19 -5.48 0.79
CA ALA A 46 2.78 -5.87 0.83
C ALA A 46 1.96 -5.20 -0.28
N ALA A 47 2.16 -3.90 -0.52
CA ALA A 47 1.49 -3.19 -1.60
C ALA A 47 1.88 -3.72 -2.99
N ARG A 48 3.18 -3.98 -3.23
CA ARG A 48 3.67 -4.58 -4.49
C ARG A 48 3.04 -5.94 -4.74
N ALA A 49 3.01 -6.79 -3.72
CA ALA A 49 2.43 -8.12 -3.84
C ALA A 49 0.92 -8.05 -4.20
N LEU A 50 0.17 -7.18 -3.54
CA LEU A 50 -1.25 -6.96 -3.87
C LEU A 50 -1.47 -6.39 -5.27
N ALA A 51 -0.58 -5.52 -5.73
CA ALA A 51 -0.64 -4.98 -7.09
C ALA A 51 -0.33 -6.06 -8.15
N ASN A 52 0.67 -6.91 -7.90
CA ASN A 52 0.97 -8.09 -8.73
C ASN A 52 -0.20 -9.07 -8.81
N GLU A 53 -0.99 -9.18 -7.74
CA GLU A 53 -2.22 -9.98 -7.70
C GLU A 53 -3.43 -9.27 -8.33
N GLY A 54 -3.26 -8.04 -8.82
CA GLY A 54 -4.34 -7.26 -9.43
C GLY A 54 -5.39 -6.76 -8.43
N ARG A 55 -5.09 -6.73 -7.13
CA ARG A 55 -6.02 -6.30 -6.07
C ARG A 55 -6.02 -4.79 -5.84
N VAL A 56 -4.91 -4.13 -6.16
CA VAL A 56 -4.74 -2.67 -6.00
C VAL A 56 -3.93 -2.10 -7.16
N ASP A 57 -4.10 -0.80 -7.43
CA ASP A 57 -3.15 -0.01 -8.22
C ASP A 57 -2.16 0.71 -7.29
N ILE A 58 -0.89 0.76 -7.67
CA ILE A 58 0.10 1.67 -7.08
C ILE A 58 0.30 2.83 -8.05
N THR A 59 0.17 4.05 -7.56
CA THR A 59 0.40 5.26 -8.37
C THR A 59 1.43 6.20 -7.75
N GLN A 60 2.09 6.97 -8.62
CA GLN A 60 2.95 8.07 -8.22
C GLN A 60 2.72 9.24 -9.15
N LYS A 61 2.42 10.43 -8.58
CA LYS A 61 2.07 11.63 -9.33
C LYS A 61 0.91 11.44 -10.34
N GLY A 62 0.04 10.46 -10.09
CA GLY A 62 -1.10 10.13 -10.94
C GLY A 62 -0.86 8.95 -11.88
N ASP A 63 0.39 8.60 -12.16
CA ASP A 63 0.74 7.51 -13.07
C ASP A 63 0.77 6.17 -12.35
N VAL A 64 0.22 5.13 -12.99
CA VAL A 64 0.29 3.75 -12.47
C VAL A 64 1.72 3.24 -12.63
N LEU A 65 2.28 2.72 -11.54
CA LEU A 65 3.61 2.14 -11.52
C LEU A 65 3.58 0.63 -11.78
N ASP A 66 4.61 0.13 -12.45
CA ASP A 66 4.92 -1.30 -12.46
C ASP A 66 5.35 -1.73 -11.05
N PRO A 67 4.64 -2.67 -10.40
CA PRO A 67 4.99 -3.16 -9.07
C PRO A 67 6.34 -3.90 -9.00
N ASN A 68 6.93 -4.30 -10.13
CA ASN A 68 8.23 -4.97 -10.17
C ASN A 68 9.39 -4.02 -10.52
N ALA A 69 9.10 -2.78 -10.91
CA ALA A 69 10.11 -1.77 -11.19
C ALA A 69 10.66 -1.12 -9.90
N ALA A 70 11.86 -0.57 -10.01
CA ALA A 70 12.44 0.27 -8.96
C ALA A 70 11.77 1.65 -8.97
N TRP A 71 11.25 2.08 -7.82
CA TRP A 71 10.68 3.42 -7.63
C TRP A 71 11.08 3.97 -6.26
N ARG A 72 11.10 5.30 -6.13
CA ARG A 72 11.48 6.01 -4.92
C ARG A 72 10.47 7.09 -4.58
N GLY A 73 10.42 7.46 -3.30
CA GLY A 73 9.56 8.53 -2.81
C GLY A 73 8.10 8.11 -2.61
N PRO A 74 7.21 9.08 -2.32
CA PRO A 74 5.82 8.81 -1.96
C PRO A 74 5.04 8.13 -3.09
N ILE A 75 4.20 7.17 -2.71
CA ILE A 75 3.27 6.46 -3.58
C ILE A 75 1.87 6.47 -2.97
N ARG A 76 0.87 6.21 -3.81
CA ARG A 76 -0.52 6.01 -3.41
C ARG A 76 -0.97 4.60 -3.78
N ILE A 77 -1.88 4.04 -2.99
CA ILE A 77 -2.46 2.71 -3.21
C ILE A 77 -3.97 2.90 -3.34
N ARG A 78 -4.56 2.35 -4.40
CA ARG A 78 -6.00 2.44 -4.70
C ARG A 78 -6.58 1.05 -4.89
N ILE A 79 -7.74 0.79 -4.32
CA ILE A 79 -8.45 -0.49 -4.52
C ILE A 79 -8.87 -0.64 -5.98
N ARG A 80 -8.77 -1.86 -6.52
CA ARG A 80 -9.31 -2.22 -7.85
C ARG A 80 -10.71 -2.76 -7.74
#